data_AF-A0A1I0B2T6-F1
#
_entry.id   AF-A0A1I0B2T6-F1
#
_cell.length_a   1.000
_cell.length_b   1.000
_cell.length_c   1.000
_cell.angle_alpha   90.00
_cell.angle_beta   90.00
_cell.angle_gamma   90.00
#
_symmetry.space_group_name_H-M   'P 1'
#
loop_
_entity.id
_entity.type
_entity.pdbx_description
1 polymer ?
#
loop_
_entity_poly.entity_id
_entity_poly.type
_entity_poly.pdbx_seq_one_letter_code
_entity_poly.pdbx_strand_id
1 'polypeptide(L)'
;MELIPYFHVLVGILIFIVGFIFHWVGQLISVLNWDYATKIGLQEKRMLPEFKVYEHAIAVADVSIGWIYGIVAIGLIMNLPWAFKLAWIPGVILVYHSLSYWFWIGNQNKLGHNTNTERFRIIWFFSNFITGILAIAIAW
;
A
#
# COMPACT_ATOMS: atom_id res chain seq x y z
N MET A 1 -7.21 24.92 -9.12
CA MET A 1 -5.95 25.65 -9.32
C MET A 1 -4.96 25.02 -8.36
N GLU A 2 -3.90 24.36 -8.84
CA GLU A 2 -2.95 23.70 -7.94
C GLU A 2 -2.24 24.74 -7.06
N LEU A 3 -2.22 24.52 -5.75
CA LEU A 3 -1.51 25.40 -4.81
C LEU A 3 0.01 25.29 -4.95
N ILE A 4 0.48 24.14 -5.45
CA ILE A 4 1.89 23.78 -5.66
C ILE A 4 2.00 23.25 -7.11
N PRO A 5 2.84 23.85 -7.98
CA PRO A 5 3.01 23.38 -9.34
C PRO A 5 3.44 21.90 -9.39
N TYR A 6 2.82 21.12 -10.28
CA TYR A 6 3.15 19.70 -10.51
C TYR A 6 2.90 18.80 -9.30
N PHE A 7 2.06 19.23 -8.36
CA PHE A 7 1.74 18.43 -7.17
C PHE A 7 1.08 17.10 -7.55
N HIS A 8 0.20 17.09 -8.56
CA HIS A 8 -0.36 15.87 -9.14
C HIS A 8 0.69 14.87 -9.61
N VAL A 9 1.84 15.33 -10.15
CA VAL A 9 2.93 14.45 -10.61
C VAL A 9 3.57 13.77 -9.41
N LEU A 10 3.89 14.53 -8.35
CA LEU A 10 4.46 13.98 -7.12
C LEU A 10 3.53 12.93 -6.51
N VAL A 11 2.23 13.24 -6.39
CA VAL A 11 1.25 12.30 -5.85
C VAL A 11 1.12 11.07 -6.75
N GLY A 12 1.11 11.24 -8.07
CA GLY A 12 1.10 10.14 -9.03
C GLY A 12 2.32 9.22 -8.86
N ILE A 13 3.52 9.76 -8.69
CA ILE A 13 4.75 8.99 -8.43
C ILE A 13 4.63 8.22 -7.10
N LEU A 14 4.12 8.85 -6.04
CA LEU A 14 3.94 8.18 -4.75
C LEU A 14 2.92 7.04 -4.83
N ILE A 15 1.78 7.25 -5.50
CA ILE A 15 0.78 6.20 -5.74
C ILE A 15 1.37 5.07 -6.59
N PHE A 16 2.19 5.39 -7.59
CA PHE A 16 2.87 4.38 -8.40
C PHE A 16 3.81 3.52 -7.56
N ILE A 17 4.66 4.14 -6.75
CA ILE A 17 5.64 3.41 -5.93
C ILE A 17 4.94 2.64 -4.81
N VAL A 18 4.17 3.32 -3.97
CA VAL A 18 3.56 2.71 -2.78
C VAL A 18 2.41 1.79 -3.18
N GLY A 19 1.46 2.29 -3.97
CA GLY A 19 0.28 1.53 -4.40
C GLY A 19 0.63 0.46 -5.44
N PHE A 20 1.15 0.86 -6.59
CA PHE A 20 1.29 -0.09 -7.69
C PHE A 20 2.47 -1.05 -7.51
N ILE A 21 3.68 -0.57 -7.18
CA ILE A 21 4.84 -1.45 -7.04
C ILE A 21 4.71 -2.32 -5.79
N PHE A 22 4.49 -1.74 -4.60
CA PHE A 22 4.49 -2.56 -3.40
C PHE A 22 3.18 -3.29 -3.14
N HIS A 23 2.02 -2.60 -3.20
CA HIS A 23 0.74 -3.28 -2.92
C HIS A 23 0.25 -4.14 -4.07
N TRP A 24 0.48 -3.78 -5.33
CA TRP A 24 0.01 -4.62 -6.42
C TRP A 24 1.07 -5.64 -6.89
N VAL A 25 2.24 -5.19 -7.35
CA VAL A 25 3.29 -6.12 -7.84
C VAL A 25 3.86 -6.98 -6.71
N GLY A 26 4.17 -6.39 -5.55
CA GLY A 26 4.68 -7.12 -4.39
C GLY A 26 3.69 -8.17 -3.87
N GLN A 27 2.40 -7.84 -3.80
CA GLN A 27 1.39 -8.80 -3.36
C GLN A 27 1.09 -9.85 -4.43
N LEU A 28 1.19 -9.52 -5.72
CA LEU A 28 1.09 -10.52 -6.79
C LEU A 28 2.16 -11.61 -6.65
N ILE A 29 3.39 -11.22 -6.33
CA ILE A 29 4.46 -12.19 -6.04
C ILE A 29 4.07 -13.06 -4.83
N SER A 30 3.49 -12.46 -3.79
CA SER A 30 3.06 -13.17 -2.57
C SER A 30 1.92 -14.16 -2.83
N VAL A 31 0.96 -13.80 -3.69
CA VAL A 31 -0.14 -14.69 -4.12
C VAL A 31 0.38 -15.85 -4.96
N LEU A 32 1.26 -15.58 -5.92
CA LEU A 32 1.77 -16.60 -6.85
C LEU A 32 2.76 -17.56 -6.18
N ASN A 33 3.62 -17.05 -5.28
CA ASN A 33 4.63 -17.85 -4.61
C ASN A 33 5.04 -17.24 -3.27
N TRP A 34 4.36 -17.66 -2.19
CA TRP A 34 4.62 -17.19 -0.84
C TRP A 34 6.05 -17.46 -0.36
N ASP A 35 6.61 -18.62 -0.70
CA ASP A 35 7.96 -19.01 -0.27
C ASP A 35 9.03 -18.14 -0.93
N TYR A 36 8.82 -17.81 -2.21
CA TYR A 36 9.67 -16.85 -2.92
C TYR A 36 9.53 -15.45 -2.34
N ALA A 37 8.30 -14.97 -2.10
CA ALA A 37 8.05 -13.67 -1.47
C ALA A 37 8.74 -13.56 -0.10
N THR A 38 8.70 -14.63 0.68
CA THR A 38 9.40 -14.76 1.96
C THR A 38 10.92 -14.75 1.80
N LYS A 39 11.45 -15.40 0.76
CA LYS A 39 12.89 -15.45 0.47
C LYS A 39 13.45 -14.06 0.11
N ILE A 40 12.69 -13.25 -0.62
CA ILE A 40 13.10 -11.90 -1.04
C ILE A 40 12.70 -10.81 -0.04
N GLY A 41 12.08 -11.17 1.09
CA GLY A 41 11.77 -10.25 2.19
C GLY A 41 10.49 -9.43 2.00
N LEU A 42 9.58 -9.84 1.11
CA LEU A 42 8.23 -9.25 1.00
C LEU A 42 7.28 -9.78 2.08
N GLN A 43 7.53 -10.98 2.58
CA GLN A 43 6.70 -11.66 3.60
C GLN A 43 7.56 -12.18 4.75
N GLU A 44 6.98 -12.31 5.93
CA GLU A 44 7.71 -12.72 7.14
C GLU A 44 8.01 -14.22 7.20
N LYS A 45 9.26 -14.56 7.56
CA LYS A 45 9.78 -15.94 7.57
C LYS A 45 9.15 -16.85 8.62
N ARG A 46 8.69 -16.31 9.74
CA ARG A 46 8.23 -17.07 10.92
C ARG A 46 6.80 -16.73 11.30
N MET A 47 5.99 -16.42 10.30
CA MET A 47 4.58 -16.11 10.49
C MET A 47 3.82 -17.37 10.93
N LEU A 48 3.01 -17.23 12.00
CA LEU A 48 2.11 -18.31 12.41
C LEU A 48 1.09 -18.62 11.31
N PRO A 49 0.61 -19.87 11.19
CA PRO A 49 -0.33 -20.25 10.14
C PRO A 49 -1.56 -19.36 10.05
N GLU A 50 -2.15 -18.97 11.19
CA GLU A 50 -3.31 -18.09 11.27
C GLU A 50 -3.06 -16.69 10.69
N PHE A 51 -1.88 -16.12 10.96
CA PHE A 51 -1.49 -14.82 10.40
C PHE A 51 -1.18 -14.94 8.91
N LYS A 52 -0.59 -16.07 8.49
CA LYS A 52 -0.32 -16.34 7.06
C LYS A 52 -1.60 -16.38 6.24
N VAL A 53 -2.64 -17.04 6.73
CA VAL A 53 -3.94 -17.10 6.03
C VAL A 53 -4.53 -15.70 5.87
N TYR A 54 -4.49 -14.88 6.92
CA TYR A 54 -4.97 -13.50 6.88
C TYR A 54 -4.17 -12.63 5.90
N GLU A 55 -2.84 -12.64 5.99
CA GLU A 55 -1.96 -11.85 5.11
C GLU A 55 -2.06 -12.30 3.64
N HIS A 56 -2.24 -13.59 3.40
CA HIS A 56 -2.49 -14.11 2.05
C HIS A 56 -3.84 -13.64 1.50
N ALA A 57 -4.89 -13.58 2.34
CA ALA A 57 -6.18 -13.04 1.93
C ALA A 57 -6.10 -11.53 1.61
N ILE A 58 -5.31 -10.76 2.37
CA ILE A 58 -5.00 -9.37 2.04
C ILE A 58 -4.28 -9.29 0.70
N ALA A 59 -3.25 -10.11 0.48
CA ALA A 59 -2.50 -10.11 -0.77
C ALA A 59 -3.42 -10.38 -1.98
N VAL A 60 -4.37 -11.31 -1.86
CA VAL A 60 -5.38 -11.57 -2.91
C VAL A 60 -6.28 -10.35 -3.13
N ALA A 61 -6.73 -9.69 -2.06
CA ALA A 61 -7.53 -8.48 -2.15
C ALA A 61 -6.77 -7.35 -2.87
N ASP A 62 -5.52 -7.11 -2.48
CA ASP A 62 -4.65 -6.09 -3.05
C ASP A 62 -4.36 -6.36 -4.53
N VAL A 63 -4.18 -7.61 -4.94
CA VAL A 63 -4.01 -7.96 -6.36
C VAL A 63 -5.29 -7.71 -7.16
N SER A 64 -6.45 -7.98 -6.56
CA SER A 64 -7.76 -7.87 -7.22
C SER A 64 -8.15 -6.42 -7.53
N ILE A 65 -7.74 -5.48 -6.67
CA ILE A 65 -8.10 -4.05 -6.81
C ILE A 65 -6.90 -3.14 -7.11
N GLY A 66 -5.68 -3.55 -6.77
CA GLY A 66 -4.48 -2.70 -6.77
C GLY A 66 -3.98 -2.30 -8.15
N TRP A 67 -4.46 -2.91 -9.24
CA TRP A 67 -4.18 -2.43 -10.59
C TRP A 67 -4.67 -0.99 -10.80
N ILE A 68 -5.68 -0.55 -10.04
CA ILE A 68 -6.20 0.83 -10.09
C ILE A 68 -5.15 1.87 -9.69
N TYR A 69 -4.19 1.50 -8.82
CA TYR A 69 -3.09 2.38 -8.43
C TYR A 69 -2.29 2.83 -9.65
N GLY A 70 -1.97 1.91 -10.57
CA GLY A 70 -1.17 2.21 -11.76
C GLY A 70 -1.90 3.13 -12.74
N ILE A 71 -3.19 2.87 -12.97
CA ILE A 71 -4.02 3.67 -13.87
C ILE A 71 -4.17 5.10 -13.34
N VAL A 72 -4.49 5.24 -12.05
CA VAL A 72 -4.61 6.56 -11.41
C VAL A 72 -3.26 7.28 -11.42
N ALA A 73 -2.17 6.59 -11.10
CA ALA A 73 -0.84 7.20 -11.09
C ALA A 73 -0.43 7.77 -12.47
N ILE A 74 -0.58 6.97 -13.53
CA ILE A 74 -0.29 7.42 -14.91
C ILE A 74 -1.20 8.59 -15.29
N GLY A 75 -2.49 8.48 -15.00
CA GLY A 75 -3.45 9.54 -15.31
C GLY A 75 -3.13 10.83 -14.59
N LEU A 76 -2.69 10.77 -13.32
CA LEU A 76 -2.24 11.93 -12.57
C LEU A 76 -0.98 12.53 -13.20
N ILE A 77 0.05 11.73 -13.49
CA ILE A 77 1.30 12.21 -14.12
C ILE A 77 1.02 12.90 -15.46
N MET A 78 0.04 12.41 -16.21
CA MET A 78 -0.40 12.99 -17.48
C MET A 78 -1.41 14.14 -17.33
N ASN A 79 -1.74 14.54 -16.11
CA ASN A 79 -2.71 15.59 -15.77
C ASN A 79 -4.10 15.36 -16.39
N LEU A 80 -4.60 14.12 -16.33
CA LEU A 80 -5.90 13.74 -16.88
C LEU A 80 -7.04 13.98 -15.88
N PRO A 81 -8.13 14.69 -16.24
CA PRO A 81 -9.19 15.08 -15.31
C PRO A 81 -9.89 13.92 -14.56
N TRP A 82 -10.01 12.76 -15.20
CA TRP A 82 -10.62 11.58 -14.56
C TRP A 82 -9.74 10.99 -13.46
N ALA A 83 -8.42 11.19 -13.53
CA ALA A 83 -7.48 10.61 -12.57
C ALA A 83 -7.62 11.27 -11.20
N PHE A 84 -7.83 12.60 -11.18
CA PHE A 84 -8.15 13.34 -9.95
C PHE A 84 -9.42 12.77 -9.30
N LYS A 85 -10.50 12.59 -10.07
CA LYS A 85 -11.75 12.00 -9.54
C LYS A 85 -11.61 10.56 -9.03
N LEU A 86 -10.64 9.80 -9.52
CA LEU A 86 -10.38 8.43 -9.05
C LEU A 86 -9.35 8.36 -7.93
N ALA A 87 -8.59 9.43 -7.66
CA ALA A 87 -7.49 9.43 -6.70
C ALA A 87 -7.93 9.14 -5.26
N TRP A 88 -9.19 9.41 -4.91
CA TRP A 88 -9.73 9.06 -3.59
C TRP A 88 -9.74 7.54 -3.36
N ILE A 89 -9.85 6.70 -4.40
CA ILE A 89 -9.87 5.23 -4.24
C ILE A 89 -8.51 4.74 -3.73
N PRO A 90 -7.38 4.97 -4.45
CA PRO A 90 -6.06 4.75 -3.88
C PRO A 90 -5.85 5.38 -2.51
N GLY A 91 -6.34 6.61 -2.35
CA GLY A 91 -6.19 7.38 -1.13
C GLY A 91 -6.76 6.68 0.10
N VAL A 92 -8.03 6.29 0.04
CA VAL A 92 -8.71 5.62 1.14
C VAL A 92 -8.13 4.24 1.42
N ILE A 93 -7.78 3.48 0.38
CA ILE A 93 -7.21 2.14 0.56
C ILE A 93 -5.84 2.25 1.26
N LEU A 94 -4.97 3.17 0.86
CA LEU A 94 -3.67 3.37 1.51
C LEU A 94 -3.78 3.88 2.96
N VAL A 95 -4.72 4.79 3.25
CA VAL A 95 -5.00 5.18 4.65
C VAL A 95 -5.48 3.98 5.45
N TYR A 96 -6.39 3.16 4.89
CA TYR A 96 -6.83 1.93 5.53
C TYR A 96 -5.67 0.96 5.81
N HIS A 97 -4.78 0.72 4.85
CA HIS A 97 -3.61 -0.14 5.07
C HIS A 97 -2.70 0.41 6.15
N SER A 98 -2.45 1.72 6.19
CA SER A 98 -1.59 2.32 7.21
C SER A 98 -2.12 2.01 8.62
N LEU A 99 -3.38 2.33 8.87
CA LEU A 99 -4.03 2.14 10.17
C LEU A 99 -4.10 0.66 10.52
N SER A 100 -4.59 -0.16 9.58
CA SER A 100 -4.76 -1.61 9.80
C SER A 100 -3.43 -2.26 10.12
N TYR A 101 -2.38 -1.95 9.37
CA TYR A 101 -1.04 -2.50 9.60
C TYR A 101 -0.47 -2.09 10.95
N TRP A 102 -0.66 -0.82 11.35
CA TRP A 102 -0.21 -0.34 12.66
C TRP A 102 -0.81 -1.13 13.82
N PHE A 103 -2.13 -1.32 13.79
CA PHE A 103 -2.83 -2.07 14.83
C PHE A 103 -2.56 -3.57 14.75
N TRP A 104 -2.50 -4.13 13.55
CA TRP A 104 -2.25 -5.55 13.32
C TRP A 104 -0.89 -5.99 13.87
N ILE A 105 0.20 -5.35 13.44
CA ILE A 105 1.54 -5.65 13.93
C ILE A 105 1.68 -5.29 15.42
N GLY A 106 1.08 -4.17 15.86
CA GLY A 106 1.07 -3.81 17.28
C GLY A 106 0.42 -4.88 18.16
N ASN A 107 -0.65 -5.53 17.70
CA ASN A 107 -1.31 -6.62 18.41
C ASN A 107 -0.47 -7.91 18.38
N GLN A 108 0.15 -8.25 17.25
CA GLN A 108 1.06 -9.41 17.17
C GLN A 108 2.24 -9.26 18.13
N ASN A 109 2.86 -8.08 18.19
CA ASN A 109 3.97 -7.80 19.11
C ASN A 109 3.53 -7.91 20.58
N LYS A 110 2.32 -7.44 20.94
CA LYS A 110 1.76 -7.61 22.29
C LYS A 110 1.52 -9.07 22.67
N LEU A 111 1.24 -9.93 21.68
CA LEU A 111 1.13 -11.39 21.87
C LEU A 111 2.49 -12.10 21.91
N GLY A 112 3.60 -11.36 21.78
CA GLY A 112 4.96 -11.92 21.77
C GLY A 112 5.42 -12.43 20.39
N HIS A 113 4.58 -12.31 19.36
CA HIS A 113 4.91 -12.64 17.98
C HIS A 113 5.56 -11.44 17.31
N ASN A 114 6.81 -11.14 17.71
CA ASN A 114 7.63 -10.05 17.15
C ASN A 114 8.00 -10.33 15.69
N THR A 115 6.99 -10.35 14.82
CA THR A 115 7.08 -10.71 13.39
C THR A 115 7.77 -9.62 12.60
N ASN A 116 7.65 -8.37 13.00
CA ASN A 116 8.27 -7.24 12.29
C ASN A 116 8.98 -6.25 13.22
N THR A 117 9.95 -5.53 12.68
CA THR A 117 10.66 -4.50 13.43
C THR A 117 9.80 -3.24 13.58
N GLU A 118 9.89 -2.57 14.74
CA GLU A 118 9.20 -1.29 14.96
C GLU A 118 9.59 -0.23 13.92
N ARG A 119 10.83 -0.25 13.42
CA ARG A 119 11.29 0.66 12.36
C ARG A 119 10.51 0.44 11.06
N PHE A 120 10.40 -0.80 10.62
CA PHE A 120 9.64 -1.12 9.42
C PHE A 120 8.15 -0.79 9.62
N ARG A 121 7.61 -1.06 10.83
CA ARG A 121 6.23 -0.68 11.18
C ARG A 121 5.96 0.82 10.97
N ILE A 122 6.86 1.66 11.47
CA ILE A 122 6.76 3.12 11.37
C ILE A 122 6.90 3.58 9.91
N ILE A 123 7.91 3.10 9.19
CA ILE A 123 8.17 3.51 7.80
C ILE A 123 6.99 3.11 6.91
N TRP A 124 6.49 1.88 7.05
CA TRP A 124 5.38 1.38 6.26
C TRP A 124 4.09 2.15 6.56
N PHE A 125 3.81 2.43 7.84
CA PHE A 125 2.69 3.27 8.25
C PHE A 125 2.74 4.64 7.56
N PHE A 126 3.84 5.37 7.71
CA PHE A 126 3.93 6.73 7.18
C PHE A 126 3.94 6.77 5.65
N SER A 127 4.59 5.81 4.98
CA SER A 127 4.60 5.74 3.51
C SER A 127 3.18 5.60 2.94
N ASN A 128 2.37 4.74 3.57
CA ASN A 128 0.98 4.54 3.21
C ASN A 128 0.11 5.75 3.58
N PHE A 129 0.22 6.21 4.82
CA PHE A 129 -0.63 7.29 5.35
C PHE A 129 -0.41 8.59 4.58
N ILE A 130 0.84 9.02 4.39
CA ILE A 130 1.16 10.26 3.67
C ILE A 130 0.70 10.16 2.23
N THR A 131 1.03 9.07 1.52
CA THR A 131 0.58 8.88 0.14
C THR A 131 -0.94 8.90 0.04
N GLY A 132 -1.63 8.24 0.96
CA GLY A 132 -3.09 8.17 1.00
C GLY A 132 -3.74 9.54 1.23
N ILE A 133 -3.26 10.30 2.22
CA ILE A 133 -3.78 11.65 2.50
C ILE A 133 -3.54 12.59 1.32
N LEU A 134 -2.35 12.55 0.71
CA LEU A 134 -2.05 13.39 -0.46
C LEU A 134 -2.94 13.04 -1.66
N ALA A 135 -3.19 11.74 -1.89
CA ALA A 135 -4.10 11.27 -2.94
C ALA A 135 -5.54 11.76 -2.72
N ILE A 136 -6.05 11.72 -1.48
CA ILE A 136 -7.37 12.27 -1.13
C ILE A 136 -7.39 13.79 -1.33
N ALA A 137 -6.34 14.50 -0.93
CA ALA A 137 -6.28 15.95 -1.01
C ALA A 137 -6.37 16.47 -2.45
N ILE A 138 -5.85 15.72 -3.42
CA ILE A 138 -5.92 16.08 -4.84
C ILE A 138 -7.16 15.52 -5.56
N ALA A 139 -8.07 14.83 -4.87
CA ALA A 139 -9.15 14.09 -5.52
C ALA A 139 -10.31 14.95 -6.07
N TRP A 140 -10.07 16.23 -6.36
CA TRP A 140 -11.07 17.26 -6.65
C TRP A 140 -10.79 18.01 -7.95
#